data_AF-A0A375Z0I9-F1
#
_entry.id   AF-A0A375Z0I9-F1
#
_cell.length_a   1.000
_cell.length_b   1.000
_cell.length_c   1.000
_cell.angle_alpha   90.00
_cell.angle_beta   90.00
_cell.angle_gamma   90.00
#
_symmetry.space_group_name_H-M   'P 1'
#
loop_
_entity.id
_entity.type
_entity.pdbx_description
1 polymer ?
#
loop_
_entity_poly.entity_id
_entity_poly.type
_entity_poly.pdbx_seq_one_letter_code
_entity_poly.pdbx_strand_id
1 'polypeptide(L)'
;MTPDPWLPARVTWTPRRGVPVIVEGDYLEDTGAVPRLTCGIYEICAALRLPEPEDEHALRISRVVNCQLALRPWAVLWCPWGRFRIELMPPSRD
;
A
#
# COMPACT_ATOMS: atom_id res chain seq x y z
N MET A 1 -1.41 18.61 18.62
CA MET A 1 -1.23 17.21 18.21
C MET A 1 -1.46 17.21 16.72
N THR A 2 -0.38 17.20 15.94
CA THR A 2 -0.49 17.07 14.48
C THR A 2 -1.08 15.69 14.22
N PRO A 3 -2.12 15.53 13.37
CA PRO A 3 -2.60 14.21 13.02
C PRO A 3 -1.42 13.38 12.50
N ASP A 4 -1.42 12.10 12.87
CA ASP A 4 -0.46 11.15 12.32
C ASP A 4 -0.57 11.21 10.79
N PRO A 5 0.54 11.46 10.06
CA PRO A 5 0.48 11.64 8.61
C PRO A 5 0.12 10.34 7.88
N TRP A 6 -0.17 9.24 8.58
CA TRP A 6 -0.54 7.98 7.96
C TRP A 6 -2.06 7.77 7.89
N LEU A 7 -2.50 7.35 6.72
CA LEU A 7 -3.88 7.07 6.35
C LEU A 7 -4.10 5.56 6.31
N PRO A 8 -5.25 5.09 6.83
CA PRO A 8 -5.57 3.67 6.85
C PRO A 8 -5.80 3.15 5.43
N ALA A 9 -5.22 2.00 5.14
CA ALA A 9 -5.40 1.31 3.88
C ALA A 9 -5.60 -0.20 4.10
N ARG A 10 -6.45 -0.77 3.25
CA ARG A 10 -6.60 -2.22 3.13
C ARG A 10 -5.70 -2.71 2.01
N VAL A 11 -4.91 -3.74 2.30
CA VAL A 11 -4.03 -4.39 1.34
C VAL A 11 -4.49 -5.83 1.14
N THR A 12 -4.59 -6.24 -0.13
CA THR A 12 -4.81 -7.63 -0.52
C THR A 12 -3.63 -8.13 -1.34
N TRP A 13 -2.95 -9.16 -0.83
CA TRP A 13 -2.00 -9.95 -1.60
C TRP A 13 -2.67 -11.23 -2.08
N THR A 14 -2.78 -11.37 -3.40
CA THR A 14 -3.29 -12.59 -4.05
C THR A 14 -2.11 -13.31 -4.68
N PRO A 15 -1.51 -14.31 -4.02
CA PRO A 15 -0.41 -15.06 -4.60
C PRO A 15 -0.90 -15.86 -5.82
N ARG A 16 -0.03 -16.07 -6.79
CA ARG A 16 -0.33 -16.88 -7.99
C ARG A 16 -0.71 -18.31 -7.63
N ARG A 17 -0.16 -18.83 -6.53
CA ARG A 17 -0.51 -20.10 -5.92
C ARG A 17 -0.65 -19.89 -4.42
N GLY A 18 -1.77 -20.32 -3.86
CA GLY A 18 -2.07 -20.16 -2.43
C GLY A 18 -3.36 -19.38 -2.20
N VAL A 19 -3.53 -18.94 -0.95
CA VAL A 19 -4.73 -18.24 -0.48
C VAL A 19 -4.44 -16.74 -0.40
N PRO A 20 -5.37 -15.87 -0.84
CA PRO A 20 -5.23 -14.43 -0.63
C PRO A 20 -5.09 -14.07 0.85
N VAL A 21 -4.23 -13.09 1.12
CA VAL A 21 -4.02 -12.51 2.45
C VAL A 21 -4.47 -11.06 2.42
N ILE A 22 -5.21 -10.64 3.45
CA ILE A 22 -5.69 -9.27 3.62
C ILE A 22 -5.12 -8.74 4.93
N VAL A 23 -4.56 -7.53 4.88
CA VAL A 23 -4.10 -6.78 6.05
C VAL A 23 -4.62 -5.35 5.97
N GLU A 24 -4.80 -4.72 7.13
CA GLU A 24 -5.22 -3.33 7.27
C GLU A 24 -4.23 -2.63 8.19
N GLY A 25 -3.92 -1.38 7.89
CA GLY A 25 -2.99 -0.57 8.66
C GLY A 25 -2.74 0.79 8.03
N ASP A 26 -2.01 1.63 8.75
CA ASP A 26 -1.71 2.99 8.33
C ASP A 26 -0.50 2.99 7.39
N TYR A 27 -0.77 2.76 6.11
CA TYR A 27 0.27 2.50 5.11
C TYR A 27 0.47 3.62 4.09
N LEU A 28 -0.41 4.62 4.07
CA LEU A 28 -0.36 5.69 3.07
C LEU A 28 -0.10 7.04 3.74
N GLU A 29 0.90 7.77 3.30
CA GLU A 29 1.19 9.11 3.81
C GLU A 29 0.22 10.14 3.21
N ASP A 30 -0.43 10.93 4.08
CA ASP A 30 -1.19 12.11 3.74
C ASP A 30 -0.24 13.26 3.40
N THR A 31 -0.18 13.59 2.11
CA THR A 31 0.61 14.72 1.61
C THR A 31 -0.22 15.99 1.42
N GLY A 32 -1.48 16.01 1.86
CA GLY A 32 -2.43 17.11 1.69
C GLY A 32 -3.00 17.26 0.28
N ALA A 33 -2.54 16.46 -0.69
CA ALA A 33 -3.03 16.47 -2.08
C ALA A 33 -3.51 15.08 -2.51
N VAL A 34 -2.62 14.10 -2.50
CA VAL A 34 -2.91 12.71 -2.85
C VAL A 34 -2.15 11.78 -1.90
N PRO A 35 -2.76 10.68 -1.44
CA PRO A 35 -2.08 9.72 -0.58
C PRO A 35 -0.89 9.09 -1.33
N ARG A 36 0.21 8.84 -0.62
CA ARG A 36 1.42 8.23 -1.18
C ARG A 36 1.85 7.01 -0.38
N LEU A 37 2.39 6.00 -1.04
CA LEU A 37 2.88 4.80 -0.37
C LEU A 37 4.16 5.06 0.45
N THR A 38 5.08 5.86 -0.08
CA THR A 38 6.39 6.20 0.52
C THR A 38 7.04 5.00 1.23
N CYS A 39 7.22 5.07 2.54
CA CYS A 39 7.82 4.01 3.37
C CYS A 39 6.82 2.93 3.81
N GLY A 40 5.51 3.12 3.60
CA GLY A 40 4.49 2.15 3.96
C GLY A 40 4.65 0.79 3.27
N ILE A 41 5.43 0.72 2.17
CA ILE A 41 5.76 -0.56 1.53
C ILE A 41 6.50 -1.54 2.45
N TYR A 42 7.37 -1.04 3.34
CA TYR A 42 8.12 -1.89 4.27
C TYR A 42 7.19 -2.48 5.33
N GLU A 43 6.31 -1.66 5.91
CA GLU A 43 5.28 -2.09 6.87
C GLU A 43 4.31 -3.10 6.26
N ILE A 44 3.91 -2.89 5.01
CA ILE A 44 3.07 -3.82 4.26
C ILE A 44 3.78 -5.16 4.07
N CYS A 45 5.06 -5.17 3.67
CA CYS A 45 5.83 -6.40 3.50
C CYS A 45 5.93 -7.16 4.82
N ALA A 46 6.23 -6.47 5.93
CA ALA A 46 6.25 -7.06 7.26
C ALA A 46 4.89 -7.67 7.64
N ALA A 47 3.79 -6.94 7.45
CA ALA A 47 2.44 -7.41 7.75
C ALA A 47 2.02 -8.64 6.92
N LEU A 48 2.39 -8.65 5.64
CA LEU A 48 2.13 -9.76 4.73
C LEU A 48 3.15 -10.92 4.85
N ARG A 49 4.20 -10.76 5.67
CA ARG A 49 5.35 -11.67 5.76
C ARG A 49 6.02 -11.92 4.41
N LEU A 50 6.11 -10.87 3.59
CA LEU A 50 6.84 -10.86 2.33
C LEU A 50 8.26 -10.33 2.56
N PRO A 51 9.24 -10.73 1.72
CA PRO A 51 10.57 -10.13 1.76
C PRO A 51 10.49 -8.62 1.56
N GLU A 52 11.25 -7.88 2.36
CA GLU A 52 11.39 -6.45 2.16
C GLU A 52 12.10 -6.17 0.82
N PRO A 53 11.59 -5.22 0.02
CA PRO A 53 12.25 -4.83 -1.21
C PRO A 53 13.49 -3.99 -0.92
N GLU A 54 14.52 -4.11 -1.75
CA GLU A 54 15.62 -3.15 -1.78
C GLU A 54 15.13 -1.75 -2.15
N ASP A 55 15.83 -0.70 -1.70
CA ASP A 55 15.40 0.70 -1.83
C ASP A 55 15.04 1.10 -3.27
N GLU A 56 15.85 0.69 -4.26
CA GLU A 56 15.55 1.01 -5.67
C GLU A 56 14.23 0.36 -6.13
N HIS A 57 13.98 -0.87 -5.66
CA HIS A 57 12.75 -1.59 -5.98
C HIS A 57 11.55 -0.99 -5.24
N ALA A 58 11.72 -0.60 -3.97
CA ALA A 58 10.74 0.12 -3.17
C ALA A 58 10.32 1.43 -3.85
N LEU A 59 11.28 2.22 -4.34
CA LEU A 59 11.02 3.47 -5.07
C LEU A 59 10.22 3.24 -6.36
N ARG A 60 10.50 2.15 -7.11
CA ARG A 60 9.74 1.79 -8.31
C ARG A 60 8.31 1.40 -7.97
N ILE A 61 8.12 0.58 -6.93
CA ILE A 61 6.79 0.21 -6.42
C ILE A 61 6.01 1.46 -6.03
N SER A 62 6.59 2.31 -5.19
CA SER A 62 5.97 3.54 -4.70
C SER A 62 5.61 4.48 -5.86
N ARG A 63 6.45 4.62 -6.89
CA ARG A 63 6.11 5.42 -8.07
C ARG A 63 4.87 4.90 -8.78
N VAL A 64 4.78 3.58 -9.03
CA VAL A 64 3.64 2.99 -9.74
C VAL A 64 2.36 3.07 -8.91
N VAL A 65 2.44 2.84 -7.60
CA VAL A 65 1.30 2.95 -6.69
C VAL A 65 0.82 4.41 -6.60
N ASN A 66 1.73 5.36 -6.41
CA ASN A 66 1.40 6.79 -6.29
C ASN A 66 0.73 7.33 -7.56
N CYS A 67 1.19 6.93 -8.76
CA CYS A 67 0.55 7.31 -10.01
C CYS A 67 -0.91 6.84 -10.10
N GLN A 68 -1.21 5.64 -9.57
CA GLN A 68 -2.57 5.12 -9.54
C GLN A 68 -3.42 5.80 -8.46
N LEU A 69 -2.86 6.02 -7.27
CA LEU A 69 -3.53 6.70 -6.17
C LEU A 69 -3.91 8.14 -6.50
N ALA A 70 -3.13 8.81 -7.35
CA ALA A 70 -3.45 10.15 -7.84
C ALA A 70 -4.74 10.22 -8.68
N LEU A 71 -5.21 9.08 -9.21
CA LEU A 71 -6.38 9.02 -10.10
C LEU A 71 -7.60 8.35 -9.43
N ARG A 72 -7.39 7.59 -8.37
CA ARG A 72 -8.40 6.72 -7.75
C ARG A 72 -7.97 6.27 -6.36
N PRO A 73 -8.89 5.92 -5.45
CA PRO A 73 -8.56 5.54 -4.07
C PRO A 73 -7.95 4.14 -3.94
N TRP A 74 -7.37 3.58 -5.01
CA TRP A 74 -6.76 2.25 -4.98
C TRP A 74 -5.69 2.08 -6.06
N ALA A 75 -4.72 1.21 -5.79
CA ALA A 75 -3.68 0.82 -6.73
C ALA A 75 -3.56 -0.70 -6.83
N VAL A 76 -3.09 -1.19 -7.98
CA VAL A 76 -2.83 -2.61 -8.22
C VAL A 76 -1.45 -2.76 -8.84
N LEU A 77 -0.68 -3.73 -8.35
CA LEU A 77 0.56 -4.19 -8.96
C LEU A 77 0.42 -5.66 -9.32
N TRP A 78 1.02 -6.02 -10.46
CA TRP A 78 1.11 -7.39 -10.93
C TRP A 78 2.59 -7.77 -10.99
N CYS A 79 2.91 -8.95 -10.47
CA CYS A 79 4.22 -9.55 -10.62
C CYS A 79 4.08 -11.06 -10.91
N PRO A 80 5.15 -11.75 -11.31
CA PRO A 80 5.10 -13.18 -11.61
C PRO A 80 4.57 -14.05 -10.46
N TRP A 81 4.72 -13.58 -9.22
CA TRP A 81 4.33 -14.28 -8.00
C TRP A 81 2.91 -13.99 -7.53
N GLY A 82 2.23 -12.98 -8.07
CA GLY A 82 0.88 -12.66 -7.64
C GLY A 82 0.43 -11.24 -7.99
N ARG A 83 -0.66 -10.85 -7.37
CA ARG A 83 -1.27 -9.53 -7.49
C ARG A 83 -1.34 -8.87 -6.13
N PHE A 84 -0.85 -7.64 -6.08
CA PHE A 84 -0.98 -6.77 -4.94
C PHE A 84 -2.05 -5.72 -5.22
N ARG A 85 -2.94 -5.46 -4.27
CA ARG A 85 -3.93 -4.38 -4.32
C ARG A 85 -3.88 -3.63 -3.00
N ILE A 86 -3.84 -2.30 -3.07
CA ILE A 86 -3.98 -1.41 -1.91
C ILE A 86 -5.14 -0.45 -2.16
N GLU A 87 -5.96 -0.25 -1.14
CA GLU A 87 -7.17 0.57 -1.18
C GLU A 87 -7.18 1.52 0.02
N LEU A 88 -7.31 2.82 -0.23
CA LEU A 88 -7.50 3.80 0.82
C LEU A 88 -8.84 3.52 1.51
N MET A 89 -8.83 3.41 2.83
CA MET A 89 -10.05 3.22 3.60
C MET A 89 -10.78 4.55 3.76
N PRO A 90 -12.13 4.56 3.77
CA PRO A 90 -12.86 5.77 4.07
C PRO A 90 -12.51 6.26 5.48
N PRO A 91 -12.54 7.57 5.74
CA PRO A 91 -12.32 8.09 7.08
C PRO A 91 -13.33 7.47 8.04
N SER A 92 -12.84 6.98 9.19
CA SER A 92 -13.69 6.51 10.27
C SER A 92 -14.65 7.64 10.65
N ARG A 93 -15.95 7.41 10.52
CA ARG A 93 -16.98 8.32 11.03
C ARG A 93 -17.13 8.03 12.52
N ASP A 94 -16.42 8.78 13.35
CA ASP A 94 -16.81 9.01 14.75
C ASP A 94 -17.82 10.17 14.81
#